data_AF-A0AAV4XYZ9-F1
#
_entry.id   AF-A0AAV4XYZ9-F1
#
_cell.length_a   1.000
_cell.length_b   1.000
_cell.length_c   1.000
_cell.angle_alpha   90.00
_cell.angle_beta   90.00
_cell.angle_gamma   90.00
#
_symmetry.space_group_name_H-M   'P 1'
#
loop_
_entity.id
_entity.type
_entity.pdbx_description
1 polymer ?
#
loop_
_entity_poly.entity_id
_entity_poly.type
_entity_poly.pdbx_seq_one_letter_code
_entity_poly.pdbx_strand_id
1 'polypeptide(L)'
;MFGTRSIGLHEPKCLEKWKIENDRLPKSKRMPEPIKPEPILAGSSAGEALSGGKGLQNLPDLDAEAEAAYRCHLKNLVPCNYCRRTFNPDRVMVHENACVERPRKRRGRVRK
;
A
#
# COMPACT_ATOMS: atom_id res chain seq x y z
N MET A 1 4.05 -3.75 25.96
CA MET A 1 2.81 -3.16 25.40
C MET A 1 3.16 -1.81 24.80
N PHE A 2 2.87 -1.58 23.53
CA PHE A 2 3.07 -0.30 22.86
C PHE A 2 1.72 0.44 22.84
N GLY A 3 1.64 1.58 23.54
CA GLY A 3 0.44 2.43 23.55
C GLY A 3 0.47 3.50 22.45
N THR A 4 -0.60 4.27 22.29
CA THR A 4 -0.68 5.36 21.30
C THR A 4 0.45 6.39 21.43
N ARG A 5 0.94 6.68 22.64
CA ARG A 5 2.12 7.56 22.85
C ARG A 5 3.43 7.01 22.28
N SER A 6 3.54 5.70 22.10
CA SER A 6 4.77 5.09 21.59
C SER A 6 4.96 5.26 20.09
N ILE A 7 3.89 5.59 19.34
CA ILE A 7 3.99 5.75 17.88
C ILE A 7 4.88 6.93 17.49
N GLY A 8 4.78 8.07 18.19
CA GLY A 8 5.59 9.26 17.90
C GLY A 8 7.08 9.05 18.21
N LEU A 9 7.41 8.15 19.13
CA LEU A 9 8.79 7.76 19.43
C LEU A 9 9.30 6.69 18.45
N HIS A 10 8.39 5.86 17.93
CA HIS A 10 8.72 4.78 17.01
C HIS A 10 8.88 5.26 15.56
N GLU A 11 8.05 6.20 15.12
CA GLU A 11 7.98 6.74 13.76
C GLU A 11 9.35 7.16 13.19
N PRO A 12 10.20 7.96 13.88
CA PRO A 12 11.51 8.32 13.34
C PRO A 12 12.42 7.11 13.12
N LYS A 13 12.40 6.15 14.05
CA LYS A 13 13.18 4.91 13.96
C LYS A 13 12.64 3.98 12.86
N CYS A 14 11.33 4.00 12.64
CA CYS A 14 10.69 3.28 11.55
C CYS A 14 11.13 3.87 10.20
N LEU A 15 11.07 5.19 10.06
CA LEU A 15 11.47 5.89 8.84
C LEU A 15 12.95 5.68 8.53
N GLU A 16 13.84 5.73 9.52
CA GLU A 16 15.27 5.44 9.35
C GLU A 16 15.49 4.02 8.81
N LYS A 17 14.86 3.01 9.43
CA LYS A 17 14.94 1.62 8.95
C LYS A 17 14.43 1.49 7.53
N TRP A 18 13.31 2.14 7.22
CA TRP A 18 12.72 2.14 5.88
C TRP A 18 13.70 2.74 4.85
N LYS A 19 14.34 3.87 5.14
CA LYS A 19 15.32 4.50 4.22
C LYS A 19 16.48 3.56 3.94
N ILE A 20 17.03 2.92 4.98
CA ILE A 20 18.13 1.96 4.84
C ILE A 20 17.73 0.79 3.95
N GLU A 21 16.54 0.22 4.15
CA GLU A 21 16.05 -0.90 3.33
C GLU A 21 15.79 -0.47 1.88
N ASN A 22 15.19 0.70 1.68
CA ASN A 22 14.93 1.27 0.38
C ASN A 22 16.22 1.59 -0.39
N ASP A 23 17.26 2.07 0.29
CA ASP A 23 18.57 2.34 -0.33
C ASP A 23 19.33 1.07 -0.74
N ARG A 24 19.07 -0.06 -0.08
CA ARG A 24 19.61 -1.36 -0.48
C ARG A 24 18.98 -1.89 -1.78
N LEU A 25 17.82 -1.37 -2.19
CA LEU A 25 17.18 -1.74 -3.45
C LEU A 25 17.85 -1.03 -4.65
N PRO A 26 17.88 -1.67 -5.84
CA PRO A 26 18.28 -1.00 -7.08
C PRO A 26 17.46 0.28 -7.31
N LYS A 27 18.05 1.32 -7.90
CA LYS A 27 17.40 2.62 -8.12
C LYS A 27 16.01 2.53 -8.76
N SER A 28 15.80 1.56 -9.66
CA SER A 28 14.53 1.32 -10.34
C SER A 28 13.42 0.72 -9.47
N LYS A 29 13.77 0.17 -8.31
CA LYS A 29 12.84 -0.48 -7.36
C LYS A 29 12.67 0.29 -6.06
N ARG A 30 13.33 1.44 -5.92
CA ARG A 30 13.19 2.28 -4.73
C ARG A 30 11.82 2.94 -4.73
N MET A 31 11.21 3.00 -3.56
CA MET A 31 9.94 3.64 -3.30
C MET A 31 10.16 5.09 -2.84
N PRO A 32 9.22 6.01 -3.09
CA PRO A 32 9.21 7.31 -2.42
C PRO A 32 8.97 7.16 -0.92
N GLU A 33 9.39 8.16 -0.13
CA GLU A 33 9.18 8.14 1.32
C GLU A 33 7.69 7.99 1.68
N PRO A 34 7.35 7.18 2.70
CA PRO A 34 5.98 7.04 3.14
C PRO A 34 5.44 8.40 3.58
N ILE A 35 4.31 8.80 3.00
CA ILE A 35 3.64 10.06 3.37
C ILE A 35 2.82 9.79 4.62
N LYS A 36 3.05 10.60 5.67
CA LYS A 36 2.21 10.57 6.86
C LYS A 36 0.80 11.01 6.46
N PRO A 37 -0.25 10.24 6.81
CA PRO A 37 -1.61 10.70 6.57
C PRO A 37 -1.84 12.02 7.31
N GLU A 38 -2.39 13.01 6.62
CA GLU A 38 -2.72 14.29 7.26
C GLU A 38 -3.76 14.04 8.36
N PRO A 39 -3.59 14.62 9.56
CA PRO A 39 -4.65 14.59 10.54
C PRO A 39 -5.83 15.38 9.96
N ILE A 40 -7.00 14.73 9.89
CA ILE A 40 -8.22 15.41 9.46
C ILE A 40 -8.51 16.49 10.51
N LEU A 41 -8.18 17.73 10.22
CA LEU A 41 -8.65 18.86 10.99
C LEU A 41 -10.13 19.03 10.64
N ALA A 42 -11.00 18.77 11.61
CA ALA A 42 -12.43 19.01 11.50
C ALA A 42 -12.68 20.47 11.11
N GLY A 43 -13.00 20.72 9.84
CA GLY A 43 -13.45 22.01 9.35
C GLY A 43 -12.81 22.46 8.04
N SER A 44 -13.37 22.04 6.91
CA SER A 44 -13.90 22.97 5.89
C SER A 44 -14.54 22.21 4.74
N SER A 45 -15.73 22.67 4.38
CA SER A 45 -16.68 22.13 3.41
C SER A 45 -16.18 22.11 1.98
N ALA A 46 -16.29 20.95 1.33
CA ALA A 46 -16.64 20.84 -0.09
C ALA A 46 -17.49 19.57 -0.24
N GLY A 47 -18.80 19.75 -0.15
CA GLY A 47 -19.76 18.68 -0.39
C GLY A 47 -19.95 18.45 -1.88
N GLU A 48 -20.09 17.19 -2.26
CA GLU A 48 -20.97 16.79 -3.37
C GLU A 48 -21.48 15.38 -3.10
N ALA A 49 -22.78 15.21 -3.31
CA ALA A 49 -23.62 14.18 -2.75
C ALA A 49 -23.69 12.92 -3.61
N LEU A 50 -23.70 11.74 -3.00
CA LEU A 50 -24.43 10.58 -3.50
C LEU A 50 -25.12 9.83 -2.33
N SER A 51 -26.40 9.53 -2.57
CA SER A 51 -27.45 9.20 -1.62
C SER A 51 -27.50 7.72 -1.20
N GLY A 52 -27.78 7.47 0.08
CA GLY A 52 -28.75 6.42 0.46
C GLY A 52 -28.34 5.46 1.59
N GLY A 53 -28.93 5.64 2.78
CA GLY A 53 -29.00 4.61 3.82
C GLY A 53 -28.92 5.16 5.25
N LYS A 54 -30.07 5.34 5.93
CA LYS A 54 -30.13 5.72 7.35
C LYS A 54 -29.78 4.51 8.23
N GLY A 55 -28.78 4.65 9.11
CA GLY A 55 -28.55 3.68 10.18
C GLY A 55 -27.29 3.98 11.01
N LEU A 56 -27.52 4.42 12.26
CA LEU A 56 -26.59 4.72 13.35
C LEU A 56 -26.00 6.14 13.38
N GLN A 57 -26.30 6.84 14.47
CA GLN A 57 -25.82 8.18 14.77
C GLN A 57 -24.28 8.32 14.75
N ASN A 58 -23.79 8.98 13.70
CA ASN A 58 -22.78 10.04 13.70
C ASN A 58 -21.59 9.91 14.67
N LEU A 59 -20.53 9.26 14.20
CA LEU A 59 -19.17 9.81 14.35
C LEU A 59 -18.55 9.97 12.94
N PRO A 60 -18.83 11.08 12.23
CA PRO A 60 -18.43 11.27 10.83
C PRO A 60 -16.90 11.18 10.58
N ASP A 61 -16.09 11.29 11.63
CA ASP A 61 -14.63 11.28 11.53
C ASP A 61 -14.04 9.85 11.48
N LEU A 62 -14.66 8.86 12.11
CA LEU A 62 -14.13 7.48 12.16
C LEU A 62 -14.28 6.76 10.81
N ASP A 63 -15.38 7.04 10.10
CA ASP A 63 -15.62 6.53 8.75
C ASP A 63 -14.71 7.20 7.73
N ALA A 64 -14.35 8.48 7.93
CA ALA A 64 -13.43 9.20 7.07
C ALA A 64 -12.00 8.67 7.18
N GLU A 65 -11.53 8.36 8.40
CA GLU A 65 -10.23 7.72 8.62
C GLU A 65 -10.18 6.30 8.05
N ALA A 66 -11.24 5.51 8.26
CA ALA A 66 -11.35 4.15 7.72
C ALA A 66 -11.35 4.14 6.18
N GLU A 67 -12.09 5.05 5.56
CA GLU A 67 -12.14 5.22 4.11
C GLU A 67 -10.81 5.74 3.56
N ALA A 68 -10.15 6.69 4.25
CA ALA A 68 -8.82 7.16 3.88
C ALA A 68 -7.78 6.02 3.95
N ALA A 69 -7.83 5.19 5.00
CA ALA A 69 -6.99 4.01 5.14
C ALA A 69 -7.24 3.00 4.01
N TYR A 70 -8.51 2.77 3.64
CA TYR A 70 -8.88 1.91 2.53
C TYR A 70 -8.37 2.45 1.18
N ARG A 71 -8.53 3.76 0.92
CA ARG A 71 -8.00 4.42 -0.28
C ARG A 71 -6.49 4.34 -0.38
N CYS A 72 -5.78 4.56 0.73
CA CYS A 72 -4.33 4.40 0.80
C CYS A 72 -3.90 2.95 0.55
N HIS A 73 -4.62 1.97 1.11
CA HIS A 73 -4.36 0.55 0.86
C HIS A 73 -4.48 0.22 -0.63
N LEU A 74 -5.56 0.65 -1.29
CA LEU A 74 -5.77 0.40 -2.72
C LEU A 74 -4.67 1.02 -3.59
N LYS A 75 -4.21 2.24 -3.26
CA LYS A 75 -3.11 2.92 -3.99
C LYS A 75 -1.77 2.20 -3.87
N ASN A 76 -1.54 1.49 -2.77
CA ASN A 76 -0.30 0.76 -2.54
C ASN A 76 -0.23 -0.59 -3.27
N LEU A 77 -1.34 -1.04 -3.88
CA LEU A 77 -1.36 -2.28 -4.62
C LEU A 77 -0.69 -2.11 -5.99
N VAL A 78 0.21 -3.04 -6.32
CA VAL A 78 0.94 -3.05 -7.59
C VAL A 78 0.46 -4.19 -8.49
N PRO A 79 0.25 -3.96 -9.80
CA PRO A 79 -0.18 -5.00 -10.72
C PRO A 79 0.97 -5.92 -11.11
N CYS A 80 0.67 -7.21 -11.29
CA CYS A 80 1.58 -8.20 -11.87
C CYS A 80 1.90 -7.86 -13.34
N ASN A 81 3.16 -7.99 -13.73
CA ASN A 81 3.61 -7.71 -15.10
C ASN A 81 3.06 -8.67 -16.17
N TYR A 82 2.58 -9.85 -15.77
CA TYR A 82 2.04 -10.86 -16.70
C TYR A 82 0.51 -10.89 -16.69
N CYS A 83 -0.11 -11.16 -15.53
CA CYS A 83 -1.57 -11.36 -15.42
C CYS A 83 -2.38 -10.16 -14.93
N ARG A 84 -1.72 -9.01 -14.66
CA ARG A 84 -2.36 -7.74 -14.22
C ARG A 84 -3.14 -7.78 -12.90
N ARG A 85 -3.25 -8.91 -12.21
CA ARG A 85 -3.77 -8.97 -10.83
C ARG A 85 -2.93 -8.10 -9.89
N THR A 86 -3.58 -7.43 -8.96
CA THR A 86 -2.98 -6.50 -8.01
C THR A 86 -2.59 -7.19 -6.70
N PHE A 87 -1.41 -6.88 -6.18
CA PHE A 87 -0.87 -7.47 -4.95
C PHE A 87 -0.15 -6.43 -4.11
N ASN A 88 0.12 -6.75 -2.84
CA ASN A 88 1.07 -5.98 -2.04
C ASN A 88 2.48 -6.03 -2.69
N PRO A 89 3.26 -4.94 -2.61
CA PRO A 89 4.58 -4.84 -3.25
C PRO A 89 5.52 -5.97 -2.82
N ASP A 90 5.46 -6.41 -1.57
CA ASP A 90 6.32 -7.50 -1.06
C ASP A 90 5.97 -8.87 -1.65
N ARG A 91 4.71 -9.08 -2.06
CA ARG A 91 4.20 -10.37 -2.55
C ARG A 91 4.18 -10.45 -4.07
N VAL A 92 4.24 -9.32 -4.78
CA VAL A 92 4.17 -9.30 -6.25
C VAL A 92 5.29 -10.12 -6.89
N MET A 93 6.52 -10.06 -6.36
CA MET A 93 7.65 -10.82 -6.93
C MET A 93 7.48 -12.34 -6.76
N VAL A 94 6.96 -12.78 -5.62
CA VAL A 94 6.68 -14.21 -5.37
C VAL A 94 5.61 -14.69 -6.33
N HIS A 95 4.55 -13.91 -6.51
CA HIS A 95 3.51 -14.19 -7.47
C HIS A 95 4.06 -14.23 -8.90
N GLU A 96 4.83 -13.22 -9.34
CA GLU A 96 5.40 -13.14 -10.69
C GLU A 96 6.28 -14.36 -11.03
N ASN A 97 7.07 -14.85 -10.07
CA ASN A 97 7.89 -16.03 -10.29
C ASN A 97 7.07 -17.30 -10.59
N ALA A 98 5.90 -17.43 -9.95
CA ALA A 98 4.98 -18.55 -10.10
C ALA A 98 3.78 -18.24 -11.02
N CYS A 99 3.74 -17.06 -11.64
CA CYS A 99 2.59 -16.60 -12.39
C CYS A 99 2.32 -17.54 -13.57
N VAL A 100 1.07 -17.95 -13.72
CA VAL A 100 0.65 -18.91 -14.76
C VAL A 100 0.90 -18.33 -16.16
N GLU A 101 0.69 -17.02 -16.32
CA GLU A 101 0.86 -16.31 -17.59
C GLU A 101 2.32 -15.93 -17.89
N ARG A 102 3.25 -16.19 -16.96
CA ARG A 102 4.67 -15.92 -17.20
C ARG A 102 5.22 -16.86 -18.28
N PRO A 103 5.83 -16.32 -19.36
CA PRO A 103 6.36 -17.15 -20.43
C PRO A 103 7.49 -18.06 -19.90
N ARG A 104 7.32 -19.38 -20.04
CA ARG A 104 8.35 -20.35 -19.65
C ARG A 104 9.44 -20.41 -20.71
N LYS A 105 10.71 -20.31 -20.30
CA LYS A 105 11.84 -20.53 -21.22
C LYS A 105 11.77 -21.97 -21.75
N ARG A 106 11.62 -22.14 -23.07
CA ARG A 106 11.74 -23.45 -23.71
C ARG A 106 13.15 -23.98 -23.40
N ARG A 107 13.26 -25.07 -22.64
CA ARG A 107 14.56 -25.74 -22.41
C ARG A 107 15.07 -26.19 -23.78
N GLY A 108 16.17 -25.61 -24.24
CA GLY A 108 16.82 -26.01 -25.48
C GLY A 108 17.13 -27.50 -25.44
N ARG A 109 16.66 -28.25 -26.43
CA ARG A 109 16.98 -29.67 -26.59
C ARG A 109 18.49 -29.75 -26.90
N VAL A 110 19.30 -30.13 -25.91
CA VAL A 110 20.70 -30.49 -26.13
C VAL A 110 20.70 -31.70 -27.06
N ARG A 111 21.16 -31.51 -28.31
CA ARG A 111 21.44 -32.61 -29.23
C ARG A 111 22.73 -33.27 -28.73
N LYS A 112 22.65 -34.55 -28.39
CA LYS A 112 23.82 -35.41 -28.13
C LYS A 112 24.53 -35.69 -29.44
#